data_AF-M6V4R7-F1
#
_entry.id   AF-M6V4R7-F1
#
_cell.length_a   1.000
_cell.length_b   1.000
_cell.length_c   1.000
_cell.angle_alpha   90.00
_cell.angle_beta   90.00
_cell.angle_gamma   90.00
#
_symmetry.space_group_name_H-M   'P 1'
#
loop_
_entity.id
_entity.type
_entity.pdbx_description
1 polymer ?
#
loop_
_entity_poly.entity_id
_entity_poly.type
_entity_poly.pdbx_seq_one_letter_code
_entity_poly.pdbx_strand_id
1 'polypeptide(L)'
;MSRIERVYVDTSVYGGYFDKEFAEQTEKFFEEVDRGKFKLVISPLVTWELRNSPIWVREFYSRYYSESEILRITKEAMALGDAYLLNRVVGKSSRRDCIHIACATIAKVDVLISWNFKHIVRLDRIQGYNVVNEKLGYSSLEIRDPMEVLNYD
;
A
#
# COMPACT_ATOMS: atom_id res chain seq x y z
N MET A 1 -18.83 4.48 17.63
CA MET A 1 -17.36 4.30 17.55
C MET A 1 -17.04 4.16 16.08
N SER A 2 -16.25 5.07 15.50
CA SER A 2 -15.77 4.91 14.13
C SER A 2 -14.95 3.62 14.04
N ARG A 3 -15.17 2.84 12.98
CA ARG A 3 -14.41 1.60 12.73
C ARG A 3 -12.95 1.98 12.46
N ILE A 4 -12.00 1.24 13.04
CA ILE A 4 -10.57 1.38 12.71
C ILE A 4 -10.38 0.86 11.29
N GLU A 5 -9.79 1.68 10.42
CA GLU A 5 -9.56 1.32 9.01
C GLU A 5 -8.25 0.56 8.85
N ARG A 6 -8.30 -0.62 8.22
CA ARG A 6 -7.10 -1.42 7.90
C ARG A 6 -6.47 -0.90 6.63
N VAL A 7 -5.26 -0.36 6.73
CA VAL A 7 -4.58 0.29 5.60
C VAL A 7 -3.30 -0.43 5.24
N TYR A 8 -3.19 -0.87 3.99
CA TYR A 8 -1.93 -1.40 3.47
C TYR A 8 -1.03 -0.24 3.06
N VAL A 9 0.15 -0.14 3.65
CA VAL A 9 1.08 0.96 3.35
C VAL A 9 2.23 0.48 2.49
N ASP A 10 2.32 1.03 1.28
CA ASP A 10 3.42 0.82 0.35
C ASP A 10 4.74 1.44 0.85
N THR A 11 5.87 0.90 0.39
CA THR A 11 7.21 1.34 0.76
C THR A 11 7.44 2.84 0.53
N SER A 12 6.86 3.39 -0.54
CA SER A 12 6.99 4.80 -0.90
C SER A 12 6.50 5.77 0.18
N VAL A 13 5.50 5.37 0.98
CA VAL A 13 4.93 6.21 2.05
C VAL A 13 5.94 6.42 3.18
N TYR A 14 6.70 5.40 3.58
CA TYR A 14 7.74 5.55 4.60
C TYR A 14 8.88 6.48 4.15
N GLY A 15 9.23 6.44 2.85
CA GLY A 15 10.18 7.38 2.26
C GLY A 15 9.62 8.80 2.19
N GLY A 16 8.33 8.92 1.84
CA GLY A 16 7.62 10.20 1.73
C GLY A 16 7.62 11.02 3.02
N TYR A 17 7.72 10.38 4.20
CA TYR A 17 7.86 11.07 5.48
C TYR A 17 9.08 12.00 5.53
N PHE A 18 10.15 11.67 4.80
CA PHE A 18 11.39 12.44 4.76
C PHE A 18 11.62 13.17 3.44
N ASP A 19 10.66 13.10 2.52
CA ASP A 19 10.70 13.79 1.24
C ASP A 19 9.93 15.11 1.36
N LYS A 20 10.57 16.24 1.05
CA LYS A 20 9.96 17.57 1.20
C LYS A 20 8.63 17.70 0.44
N GLU A 21 8.46 16.99 -0.68
CA GLU A 21 7.23 17.03 -1.48
C GLU A 21 6.05 16.34 -0.78
N PHE A 22 6.33 15.30 0.01
CA PHE A 22 5.32 14.40 0.59
C PHE A 22 5.25 14.43 2.12
N ALA A 23 6.21 15.10 2.78
CA ALA A 23 6.41 15.03 4.22
C ALA A 23 5.17 15.49 4.99
N GLU A 24 4.57 16.64 4.65
CA GLU A 24 3.46 17.20 5.42
C GLU A 24 2.25 16.25 5.49
N GLN A 25 1.83 15.69 4.36
CA GLN A 25 0.69 14.78 4.30
C GLN A 25 1.04 13.42 4.91
N THR A 26 2.28 12.96 4.73
CA THR A 26 2.72 11.69 5.30
C THR A 26 2.84 11.78 6.82
N GLU A 27 3.36 12.88 7.36
CA GLU A 27 3.43 13.17 8.80
C GLU A 27 2.03 13.14 9.42
N LYS A 28 1.08 13.89 8.85
CA LYS A 28 -0.33 13.88 9.28
C LYS A 28 -0.95 12.48 9.23
N PHE A 29 -0.66 11.70 8.20
CA PHE A 29 -1.15 10.31 8.11
C PHE A 29 -0.64 9.46 9.28
N PHE A 30 0.65 9.53 9.59
CA PHE A 30 1.21 8.77 10.72
C PHE A 30 0.76 9.31 12.09
N GLU A 31 0.45 10.60 12.23
CA GLU A 31 -0.21 11.11 13.44
C GLU A 31 -1.59 10.46 13.65
N GLU A 32 -2.35 10.22 12.57
CA GLU A 32 -3.66 9.55 12.65
C GLU A 32 -3.54 8.04 12.90
N VAL A 33 -2.45 7.42 12.44
CA VAL A 33 -2.06 6.06 12.85
C VAL A 33 -1.79 6.02 14.35
N ASP A 34 -1.00 6.96 14.88
CA ASP A 34 -0.67 7.06 16.31
C ASP A 34 -1.91 7.33 17.17
N ARG A 35 -2.90 8.04 16.64
CA ARG A 35 -4.23 8.26 17.28
C ARG A 35 -5.15 7.04 17.20
N GLY A 36 -4.72 5.96 16.53
CA GLY A 36 -5.47 4.71 16.41
C GLY A 36 -6.63 4.75 15.41
N LYS A 37 -6.67 5.74 14.49
CA LYS A 37 -7.68 5.76 13.42
C LYS A 37 -7.40 4.68 12.37
N PHE A 38 -6.13 4.43 12.10
CA PHE A 38 -5.66 3.47 11.11
C PHE A 38 -4.91 2.29 11.75
N LYS A 39 -5.21 1.07 11.31
CA LYS A 39 -4.41 -0.11 11.60
C LYS A 39 -3.53 -0.41 10.40
N LEU A 40 -2.21 -0.26 10.57
CA LEU A 40 -1.26 -0.55 9.52
C LEU A 40 -1.21 -2.04 9.20
N VAL A 41 -1.23 -2.34 7.90
CA VAL A 41 -1.06 -3.67 7.32
C VAL A 41 0.15 -3.62 6.40
N ILE A 42 1.07 -4.55 6.56
CA ILE A 42 2.32 -4.60 5.77
C ILE A 42 2.64 -6.02 5.33
N SER A 43 3.44 -6.14 4.27
CA SER A 43 3.95 -7.44 3.82
C SER A 43 5.47 -7.52 3.94
N PRO A 44 6.06 -8.74 3.93
CA PRO A 44 7.50 -8.94 3.83
C PRO A 44 8.15 -8.24 2.64
N LEU A 45 7.38 -7.91 1.59
CA LEU A 45 7.89 -7.16 0.44
C LEU A 45 8.31 -5.75 0.85
N VAL A 46 7.51 -5.06 1.67
CA VAL A 46 7.83 -3.72 2.19
C VAL A 46 9.14 -3.76 2.97
N THR A 47 9.28 -4.73 3.89
CA THR A 47 10.52 -4.92 4.65
C THR A 47 11.73 -5.17 3.74
N TRP A 48 11.55 -5.95 2.68
CA TRP A 48 12.62 -6.27 1.74
C TRP A 48 13.05 -5.06 0.90
N GLU A 49 12.11 -4.25 0.43
CA GLU A 49 12.39 -3.04 -0.34
C GLU A 49 13.11 -1.97 0.50
N LEU A 50 12.71 -1.81 1.76
CA LEU A 50 13.33 -0.87 2.69
C LEU A 50 14.76 -1.24 3.10
N ARG A 51 15.25 -2.45 2.82
CA ARG A 51 16.60 -2.90 3.25
C ARG A 51 17.70 -1.94 2.79
N ASN A 52 17.56 -1.36 1.60
CA ASN A 52 18.53 -0.44 1.01
C ASN A 52 18.16 1.03 1.18
N SER A 53 17.07 1.34 1.89
CA SER A 53 16.69 2.71 2.20
C SER A 53 17.63 3.33 3.24
N PRO A 54 17.70 4.67 3.33
CA PRO A 54 18.47 5.35 4.37
C PRO A 54 18.11 4.89 5.78
N ILE A 55 19.09 4.97 6.69
CA ILE A 55 18.95 4.49 8.08
C ILE A 55 17.72 5.07 8.78
N TRP A 56 17.49 6.38 8.64
CA TRP A 56 16.36 7.08 9.27
C TRP A 56 14.99 6.60 8.78
N VAL A 57 14.87 6.23 7.49
CA VAL A 57 13.63 5.64 6.94
C VAL A 57 13.39 4.26 7.53
N ARG A 58 14.44 3.45 7.65
CA ARG A 58 14.34 2.10 8.24
C ARG A 58 14.01 2.15 9.72
N GLU A 59 14.60 3.08 10.46
CA GLU A 59 14.30 3.33 11.88
C GLU A 59 12.85 3.79 12.05
N PHE A 60 12.38 4.72 11.21
CA PHE A 60 10.99 5.15 11.20
C PHE A 60 10.01 4.00 10.94
N TYR A 61 10.24 3.21 9.90
CA TYR A 61 9.46 1.99 9.62
C TYR A 61 9.44 1.03 10.82
N SER A 62 10.57 0.84 11.49
CA SER A 62 10.71 -0.08 12.61
C SER A 62 9.85 0.32 13.82
N ARG A 63 9.55 1.61 14.00
CA ARG A 63 8.65 2.09 15.05
C ARG A 63 7.23 1.53 14.92
N TYR A 64 6.79 1.29 13.70
CA TYR A 64 5.42 0.81 13.41
C TYR A 64 5.34 -0.68 13.14
N TYR A 65 6.47 -1.31 12.81
CA TYR A 65 6.51 -2.72 12.42
C TYR A 65 5.89 -3.65 13.47
N SER A 66 6.18 -3.46 14.77
CA SER A 66 5.72 -4.35 15.84
C SER A 66 4.21 -4.30 16.05
N GLU A 67 3.59 -3.14 15.82
CA GLU A 67 2.16 -2.92 15.99
C GLU A 67 1.38 -3.14 14.69
N SER A 68 2.06 -3.44 13.58
CA SER A 68 1.42 -3.67 12.28
C SER A 68 0.89 -5.09 12.14
N GLU A 69 -0.18 -5.25 11.37
CA GLU A 69 -0.61 -6.57 10.87
C GLU A 69 0.34 -7.02 9.76
N ILE A 70 1.02 -8.15 9.96
CA ILE A 70 1.98 -8.69 8.99
C ILE A 70 1.31 -9.75 8.09
N LEU A 71 1.17 -9.44 6.82
CA LEU A 71 0.67 -10.37 5.80
C LEU A 71 1.72 -11.39 5.39
N ARG A 72 1.26 -12.52 4.83
CA ARG A 72 2.13 -13.48 4.15
C ARG A 72 2.00 -13.29 2.63
N ILE A 73 3.12 -13.35 1.92
CA ILE A 73 3.09 -13.42 0.46
C ILE A 73 2.80 -14.87 0.08
N THR A 74 1.56 -15.14 -0.32
CA THR A 74 1.10 -16.48 -0.71
C THR A 74 1.29 -16.72 -2.22
N LYS A 75 1.20 -17.98 -2.63
CA LYS A 75 1.16 -18.33 -4.07
C LYS A 75 -0.02 -17.67 -4.78
N GLU A 76 -1.15 -17.53 -4.08
CA GLU A 76 -2.34 -16.84 -4.56
C GLU A 76 -2.06 -15.35 -4.83
N ALA A 77 -1.40 -14.66 -3.90
CA ALA A 77 -0.99 -13.26 -4.09
C ALA A 77 -0.01 -13.10 -5.25
N MET A 78 0.95 -14.02 -5.40
CA MET A 78 1.85 -14.02 -6.55
C MET A 78 1.09 -14.25 -7.88
N ALA A 79 0.16 -15.20 -7.91
CA ALA A 79 -0.64 -15.49 -9.09
C ALA A 79 -1.55 -14.32 -9.49
N LEU A 80 -2.18 -13.66 -8.52
CA LEU A 80 -2.98 -12.46 -8.75
C LEU A 80 -2.11 -11.29 -9.24
N GLY A 81 -0.93 -11.09 -8.64
CA GLY A 81 0.04 -10.11 -9.12
C GLY A 81 0.47 -10.36 -10.57
N ASP A 82 0.73 -11.62 -10.94
CA ASP A 82 1.06 -12.01 -12.31
C ASP A 82 -0.14 -11.83 -13.25
N ALA A 83 -1.37 -12.01 -12.78
CA ALA A 83 -2.58 -11.77 -13.56
C ALA A 83 -2.74 -10.28 -13.97
N TYR A 84 -2.35 -9.33 -13.11
CA TYR A 84 -2.34 -7.91 -13.48
C TYR A 84 -1.37 -7.62 -14.63
N LEU A 85 -0.20 -8.27 -14.63
CA LEU A 85 0.79 -8.15 -15.70
C LEU A 85 0.30 -8.79 -17.00
N LEU A 86 -0.32 -9.97 -16.93
CA LEU A 86 -0.89 -10.66 -18.08
C LEU A 86 -1.99 -9.85 -18.76
N ASN A 87 -2.83 -9.17 -17.96
CA ASN A 87 -3.86 -8.26 -18.44
C ASN A 87 -3.32 -6.87 -18.84
N ARG A 88 -1.99 -6.68 -18.82
CA ARG A 88 -1.31 -5.43 -19.22
C ARG A 88 -1.79 -4.20 -18.46
N VAL A 89 -2.22 -4.37 -17.20
CA VAL A 89 -2.56 -3.24 -16.33
C VAL A 89 -1.32 -2.36 -16.14
N VAL A 90 -0.14 -2.96 -16.01
CA VAL A 90 1.16 -2.30 -16.01
C VAL A 90 2.20 -3.13 -16.74
N GLY A 91 3.38 -2.54 -17.02
CA GLY A 91 4.48 -3.25 -17.66
C GLY A 91 5.15 -4.28 -16.74
N LYS A 92 5.82 -5.28 -17.33
CA LYS A 92 6.48 -6.41 -16.62
C LYS A 92 7.48 -6.00 -15.53
N SER A 93 8.06 -4.81 -15.64
CA SER A 93 8.99 -4.26 -14.64
C SER A 93 8.31 -3.97 -13.29
N SER A 94 6.99 -3.87 -13.25
CA SER A 94 6.19 -3.43 -12.09
C SER A 94 5.65 -4.62 -11.27
N ARG A 95 6.28 -5.80 -11.38
CA ARG A 95 5.80 -7.03 -10.70
C ARG A 95 5.68 -6.87 -9.19
N ARG A 96 6.60 -6.13 -8.56
CA ARG A 96 6.56 -5.85 -7.12
C ARG A 96 5.34 -5.02 -6.73
N ASP A 97 5.07 -3.94 -7.48
CA ASP A 97 3.86 -3.12 -7.32
C ASP A 97 2.58 -3.99 -7.41
N CYS A 98 2.52 -4.88 -8.40
CA CYS A 98 1.42 -5.83 -8.55
C CYS A 98 1.27 -6.77 -7.34
N ILE A 99 2.37 -7.19 -6.71
CA ILE A 99 2.32 -8.05 -5.52
C ILE A 99 1.84 -7.26 -4.29
N HIS A 100 2.19 -5.98 -4.12
CA HIS A 100 1.62 -5.13 -3.06
C HIS A 100 0.08 -5.09 -3.17
N ILE A 101 -0.41 -4.78 -4.37
CA ILE A 101 -1.85 -4.69 -4.67
C ILE A 101 -2.54 -6.03 -4.46
N ALA A 102 -1.94 -7.13 -4.91
CA ALA A 102 -2.50 -8.47 -4.72
C ALA A 102 -2.58 -8.85 -3.24
N CYS A 103 -1.54 -8.55 -2.46
CA CYS A 103 -1.54 -8.80 -1.01
C CYS A 103 -2.65 -8.02 -0.31
N ALA A 104 -2.77 -6.73 -0.60
CA ALA A 104 -3.82 -5.87 -0.06
C ALA A 104 -5.23 -6.36 -0.44
N THR A 105 -5.41 -6.74 -1.71
CA THR A 105 -6.68 -7.28 -2.24
C THR A 105 -7.09 -8.55 -1.50
N ILE A 106 -6.21 -9.55 -1.40
CA ILE A 106 -6.51 -10.84 -0.77
C ILE A 106 -6.74 -10.68 0.74
N ALA A 107 -5.98 -9.80 1.39
CA ALA A 107 -6.15 -9.49 2.80
C ALA A 107 -7.40 -8.63 3.10
N LYS A 108 -8.13 -8.21 2.05
CA LYS A 108 -9.32 -7.36 2.14
C LYS A 108 -9.08 -6.17 3.06
N VAL A 109 -7.97 -5.47 2.84
CA VAL A 109 -7.72 -4.19 3.52
C VAL A 109 -8.76 -3.18 3.07
N ASP A 110 -9.05 -2.20 3.91
CA ASP A 110 -10.02 -1.17 3.58
C ASP A 110 -9.46 -0.21 2.51
N VAL A 111 -8.15 0.09 2.57
CA VAL A 111 -7.45 0.96 1.62
C VAL A 111 -5.99 0.53 1.44
N LEU A 112 -5.42 0.68 0.24
CA LEU A 112 -3.98 0.69 0.00
C LEU A 112 -3.50 2.14 -0.20
N ILE A 113 -2.47 2.53 0.55
CA ILE A 113 -1.87 3.86 0.53
C ILE A 113 -0.50 3.81 -0.14
N SER A 114 -0.27 4.68 -1.13
CA SER A 114 1.00 4.75 -1.86
C SER A 114 1.25 6.15 -2.44
N TRP A 115 2.51 6.55 -2.57
CA TRP A 115 2.94 7.70 -3.37
C TRP A 115 3.37 7.29 -4.80
N ASN A 116 3.22 6.03 -5.20
CA ASN A 116 3.61 5.57 -6.54
C ASN A 116 2.56 5.94 -7.59
N PHE A 117 2.57 7.20 -8.02
CA PHE A 117 1.70 7.74 -9.09
C PHE A 117 1.92 7.11 -10.46
N LYS A 118 3.04 6.44 -10.69
CA LYS A 118 3.34 5.86 -11.99
C LYS A 118 2.63 4.52 -12.20
N HIS A 119 2.59 3.69 -11.16
CA HIS A 119 2.18 2.29 -11.28
C HIS A 119 1.02 1.91 -10.37
N ILE A 120 0.76 2.64 -9.29
CA ILE A 120 -0.25 2.24 -8.28
C ILE A 120 -1.45 3.20 -8.29
N VAL A 121 -1.26 4.48 -7.92
CA VAL A 121 -2.39 5.38 -7.63
C VAL A 121 -3.03 6.06 -8.86
N ARG A 122 -2.57 5.74 -10.07
CA ARG A 122 -3.16 6.28 -11.31
C ARG A 122 -4.54 5.68 -11.58
N LEU A 123 -5.55 6.52 -11.82
CA LEU A 123 -6.95 6.09 -11.98
C LEU A 123 -7.14 4.96 -13.02
N ASP A 124 -6.50 5.05 -14.18
CA ASP A 124 -6.57 4.02 -15.22
C ASP A 124 -6.00 2.67 -14.77
N ARG A 125 -4.98 2.71 -13.89
CA ARG A 125 -4.36 1.53 -13.29
C ARG A 125 -5.24 0.94 -12.22
N ILE A 126 -5.76 1.76 -11.30
CA ILE A 126 -6.71 1.34 -10.25
C ILE A 126 -7.90 0.61 -10.87
N GLN A 127 -8.51 1.20 -11.90
CA GLN A 127 -9.60 0.57 -12.65
C GLN A 127 -9.15 -0.76 -13.28
N GLY A 128 -7.98 -0.79 -13.92
CA GLY A 128 -7.43 -2.02 -14.49
C GLY A 128 -7.22 -3.14 -13.46
N TYR A 129 -6.67 -2.82 -12.28
CA TYR A 129 -6.51 -3.78 -11.19
C TYR A 129 -7.85 -4.32 -10.73
N ASN A 130 -8.83 -3.44 -10.52
CA ASN A 130 -10.15 -3.83 -10.03
C ASN A 130 -10.97 -4.63 -11.07
N VAL A 131 -10.80 -4.37 -12.37
CA VAL A 131 -11.38 -5.22 -13.42
C VAL A 131 -10.79 -6.62 -13.39
N VAL A 132 -9.48 -6.76 -13.15
CA VAL A 132 -8.86 -8.09 -13.01
C VAL A 132 -9.32 -8.79 -11.73
N ASN A 133 -9.43 -8.05 -10.63
CA ASN A 133 -9.95 -8.57 -9.36
C ASN A 133 -11.35 -9.16 -9.54
N GLU A 134 -12.27 -8.38 -10.11
CA GLU A 134 -13.65 -8.79 -10.36
C GLU A 134 -13.72 -10.06 -11.23
N LYS A 135 -12.99 -10.10 -12.35
CA LYS A 135 -12.93 -11.27 -13.25
C LYS A 135 -12.48 -12.55 -12.56
N LEU A 136 -11.66 -12.42 -11.53
CA LEU A 136 -11.12 -13.54 -10.77
C LEU A 136 -11.85 -13.78 -9.44
N GLY A 137 -12.94 -13.04 -9.17
CA GLY A 137 -13.77 -13.20 -7.98
C GLY A 137 -13.23 -12.53 -6.70
N TYR A 138 -12.24 -11.64 -6.82
CA TYR A 138 -11.75 -10.84 -5.70
C TYR A 138 -12.54 -9.53 -5.55
N SER A 139 -12.57 -9.01 -4.33
CA SER A 139 -13.15 -7.69 -4.05
C SER A 139 -12.33 -6.58 -4.71
N SER A 140 -13.00 -5.48 -5.06
CA SER A 140 -12.30 -4.26 -5.45
C SER A 140 -11.47 -3.73 -4.28
N LEU A 141 -10.28 -3.21 -4.61
CA LEU A 141 -9.39 -2.57 -3.67
C LEU A 141 -9.45 -1.06 -3.89
N GLU A 142 -9.68 -0.34 -2.80
CA GLU A 142 -9.53 1.12 -2.79
C GLU A 142 -8.04 1.46 -2.70
N ILE A 143 -7.59 2.36 -3.57
CA ILE A 143 -6.21 2.81 -3.66
C ILE A 143 -6.21 4.34 -3.61
N ARG A 144 -5.46 4.90 -2.66
CA ARG A 144 -5.39 6.33 -2.38
C ARG A 144 -3.96 6.75 -2.09
N ASP A 145 -3.68 8.04 -2.27
CA ASP A 145 -2.50 8.64 -1.66
C ASP A 145 -2.80 9.11 -0.21
N PRO A 146 -1.77 9.40 0.61
CA PRO A 146 -1.98 9.87 1.98
C PRO A 146 -2.82 11.14 2.12
N MET A 147 -2.86 12.02 1.12
CA MET A 147 -3.66 13.25 1.18
C MET A 147 -5.16 12.93 1.14
N GLU A 148 -5.55 11.98 0.32
CA GLU A 148 -6.97 11.62 0.10
C GLU A 148 -7.62 10.90 1.29
N VAL A 149 -6.84 10.39 2.25
CA VAL A 149 -7.36 9.68 3.44
C VAL A 149 -7.39 10.54 4.70
N LEU A 150 -6.89 11.78 4.62
CA LEU A 150 -6.92 12.73 5.72
C LEU A 150 -8.24 13.50 5.70
N ASN A 151 -8.86 13.64 6.87
CA ASN A 151 -9.98 14.55 7.04
C ASN A 151 -9.44 15.98 7.19
N TYR A 152 -9.84 16.87 6.29
CA TYR A 152 -9.67 18.30 6.43
C TYR A 152 -10.99 18.86 6.94
N ASP A 153 -11.06 19.16 8.24
CA ASP A 153 -12.17 19.93 8.84
C ASP A 153 -12.09 21.41 8.41
#